data_AF-A0A838I1S5-F1
#
_entry.id   AF-A0A838I1S5-F1
#
_cell.length_a   1.000
_cell.length_b   1.000
_cell.length_c   1.000
_cell.angle_alpha   90.00
_cell.angle_beta   90.00
_cell.angle_gamma   90.00
#
_symmetry.space_group_name_H-M   'P 1'
#
loop_
_entity.id
_entity.type
_entity.pdbx_description
1 polymer ?
#
loop_
_entity_poly.entity_id
_entity_poly.type
_entity_poly.pdbx_seq_one_letter_code
_entity_poly.pdbx_strand_id
1 'polypeptide(L)'
;APVDSFAGVAETTSRSEHTTPAVTTASSGTWAVSYWADKTSATTAWTPPAGQTVRAGSYGAGGGRITSLAVDNAAAQPAGTYGSLTATANSASKNATMWTILLAPHA
;
A
#
# COMPACT_ATOMS: atom_id res chain seq x y z
N ALA A 1 -14.22 11.44 -10.88
CA ALA A 1 -12.74 11.31 -10.92
C ALA A 1 -12.39 9.82 -10.82
N PRO A 2 -11.24 9.34 -11.32
CA PRO A 2 -10.87 7.91 -11.26
C PRO A 2 -10.57 7.42 -9.83
N VAL A 3 -10.34 8.33 -8.89
CA VAL A 3 -10.18 8.03 -7.45
C VAL A 3 -11.45 8.47 -6.73
N ASP A 4 -12.03 7.58 -5.93
CA ASP A 4 -13.17 7.83 -5.06
C ASP A 4 -12.72 8.47 -3.74
N SER A 5 -11.79 7.82 -3.05
CA SER A 5 -11.26 8.28 -1.76
C SER A 5 -9.87 7.69 -1.50
N PHE A 6 -9.10 8.32 -0.60
CA PHE A 6 -7.77 7.84 -0.24
C PHE A 6 -7.32 8.37 1.13
N ALA A 7 -6.35 7.69 1.73
CA ALA A 7 -5.56 8.21 2.84
C ALA A 7 -4.11 7.76 2.70
N GLY A 8 -3.21 8.60 3.20
CA GLY A 8 -1.78 8.33 3.24
C GLY A 8 -1.22 8.62 4.63
N VAL A 9 -0.18 7.89 5.01
CA VAL A 9 0.59 8.14 6.23
C VAL A 9 2.08 7.97 5.94
N ALA A 10 2.90 8.79 6.59
CA ALA A 10 4.35 8.63 6.62
C ALA A 10 4.77 8.09 7.98
N GLU A 11 5.70 7.15 8.00
CA GLU A 11 6.26 6.64 9.25
C GLU A 11 7.29 7.59 9.83
N THR A 12 7.43 7.51 11.16
CA THR A 12 8.45 8.21 11.93
C THR A 12 9.26 7.27 12.81
N THR A 13 8.94 5.97 12.81
CA THR A 13 9.56 4.95 13.65
C THR A 13 10.15 3.87 12.77
N SER A 14 11.37 3.42 13.07
CA SER A 14 12.02 2.36 12.31
C SER A 14 11.40 1.01 12.60
N ARG A 15 10.90 0.33 11.58
CA ARG A 15 10.30 -1.01 11.63
C ARG A 15 10.31 -1.63 10.24
N SER A 16 10.09 -2.94 10.16
CA SER A 16 9.93 -3.68 8.90
C SER A 16 8.47 -3.86 8.50
N GLU A 17 7.56 -3.81 9.46
CA GLU A 17 6.12 -3.93 9.27
C GLU A 17 5.50 -2.56 9.01
N HIS A 18 4.92 -2.37 7.82
CA HIS A 18 4.35 -1.11 7.40
C HIS A 18 2.85 -1.25 7.18
N THR A 19 2.03 -0.47 7.88
CA THR A 19 0.56 -0.61 7.87
C THR A 19 -0.12 0.57 7.17
N THR A 20 -0.96 0.28 6.18
CA THR A 20 -1.75 1.33 5.49
C THR A 20 -2.81 1.94 6.41
N PRO A 21 -3.13 3.24 6.28
CA PRO A 21 -4.27 3.84 6.98
C PRO A 21 -5.61 3.27 6.48
N ALA A 22 -6.65 3.35 7.30
CA ALA A 22 -8.00 2.96 6.89
C ALA A 22 -8.72 4.11 6.15
N VAL A 23 -9.55 3.77 5.17
CA VAL A 23 -10.39 4.70 4.40
C VAL A 23 -11.78 4.09 4.25
N THR A 24 -12.82 4.90 4.45
CA THR A 24 -14.22 4.47 4.27
C THR A 24 -14.78 5.07 2.99
N THR A 25 -15.53 4.27 2.23
CA THR A 25 -16.34 4.71 1.09
C THR A 25 -17.79 4.27 1.22
N ALA A 26 -18.71 5.12 0.75
CA ALA A 26 -20.12 4.77 0.57
C ALA A 26 -20.40 4.19 -0.84
N SER A 27 -19.43 4.25 -1.74
CA SER A 27 -19.55 3.78 -3.13
C SER A 27 -19.35 2.26 -3.20
N SER A 28 -20.26 1.55 -3.86
CA SER A 28 -20.08 0.14 -4.22
C SER A 28 -19.37 0.03 -5.57
N GLY A 29 -18.69 -1.09 -5.79
CA GLY A 29 -17.93 -1.34 -7.02
C GLY A 29 -16.55 -0.67 -7.05
N THR A 30 -16.09 -0.14 -5.91
CA THR A 30 -14.76 0.48 -5.81
C THR A 30 -13.68 -0.59 -5.86
N TRP A 31 -12.46 -0.21 -6.24
CA TRP A 31 -11.31 -1.11 -6.19
C TRP A 31 -10.33 -0.64 -5.14
N ALA A 32 -10.09 -1.47 -4.12
CA ALA A 32 -9.18 -1.15 -3.03
C ALA A 32 -7.74 -1.50 -3.39
N VAL A 33 -6.89 -0.47 -3.43
CA VAL A 33 -5.45 -0.59 -3.66
C VAL A 33 -4.72 -0.18 -2.40
N SER A 34 -3.79 -1.03 -1.96
CA SER A 34 -2.85 -0.71 -0.89
C SER A 34 -1.45 -0.60 -1.44
N TYR A 35 -0.72 0.42 -1.00
CA TYR A 35 0.61 0.73 -1.47
C TYR A 35 1.56 1.04 -0.32
N TRP A 36 2.78 0.54 -0.42
CA TRP A 36 3.89 0.80 0.50
C TRP A 36 5.10 1.24 -0.29
N ALA A 37 5.81 2.22 0.22
CA ALA A 37 7.14 2.56 -0.28
C ALA A 37 8.06 2.92 0.88
N ASP A 38 9.33 2.56 0.77
CA ASP A 38 10.37 2.99 1.70
C ASP A 38 11.57 3.60 0.96
N LYS A 39 12.26 4.52 1.63
CA LYS A 39 13.58 5.02 1.24
C LYS A 39 14.64 4.33 2.07
N THR A 40 15.51 3.60 1.40
CA THR A 40 16.39 2.63 2.06
C THR A 40 17.68 2.40 1.27
N SER A 41 18.66 1.78 1.90
CA SER A 41 19.79 1.14 1.23
C SER A 41 19.77 -0.39 1.36
N ALA A 42 18.81 -0.95 2.09
CA ALA A 42 18.81 -2.35 2.51
C ALA A 42 17.61 -3.18 2.04
N THR A 43 16.41 -2.59 1.88
CA THR A 43 15.22 -3.34 1.44
C THR A 43 15.38 -3.86 0.02
N THR A 44 15.19 -5.16 -0.18
CA THR A 44 15.28 -5.84 -1.48
C THR A 44 14.09 -6.75 -1.75
N ALA A 45 13.21 -6.94 -0.77
CA ALA A 45 11.99 -7.72 -0.91
C ALA A 45 10.90 -7.19 0.01
N TRP A 46 9.66 -7.31 -0.45
CA TRP A 46 8.44 -7.12 0.34
C TRP A 46 7.64 -8.41 0.39
N THR A 47 7.16 -8.76 1.58
CA THR A 47 6.13 -9.79 1.77
C THR A 47 4.76 -9.11 1.79
N PRO A 48 3.85 -9.44 0.86
CA PRO A 48 2.52 -8.84 0.81
C PRO A 48 1.63 -9.34 1.97
N PRO A 49 0.60 -8.58 2.37
CA PRO A 49 -0.43 -9.08 3.28
C PRO A 49 -1.12 -10.32 2.70
N ALA A 50 -1.49 -11.27 3.57
CA ALA A 50 -2.18 -12.48 3.15
C ALA A 50 -3.53 -12.15 2.45
N GLY A 51 -3.87 -12.91 1.42
CA GLY A 51 -5.11 -12.74 0.66
C GLY A 51 -5.13 -11.57 -0.33
N GLN A 52 -4.02 -10.84 -0.47
CA GLN A 52 -3.87 -9.76 -1.44
C GLN A 52 -3.20 -10.25 -2.73
N THR A 53 -3.59 -9.67 -3.86
CA THR A 53 -2.99 -9.90 -5.17
C THR A 53 -1.94 -8.82 -5.44
N VAL A 54 -0.70 -9.23 -5.69
CA VAL A 54 0.37 -8.29 -6.04
C VAL A 54 0.18 -7.78 -7.47
N ARG A 55 0.19 -6.46 -7.64
CA ARG A 55 0.09 -5.79 -8.94
C ARG A 55 1.42 -5.23 -9.41
N ALA A 56 2.24 -4.72 -8.50
CA ALA A 56 3.55 -4.20 -8.81
C ALA A 56 4.51 -4.31 -7.63
N GLY A 57 5.79 -4.53 -7.94
CA GLY A 57 6.91 -4.37 -7.02
C GLY A 57 8.01 -3.60 -7.73
N SER A 58 8.67 -2.68 -7.02
CA SER A 58 9.81 -1.93 -7.56
C SER A 58 10.94 -1.88 -6.55
N TYR A 59 12.16 -2.09 -7.03
CA TYR A 59 13.37 -2.11 -6.22
C TYR A 59 14.43 -1.30 -6.95
N GLY A 60 14.68 -0.08 -6.49
CA GLY A 60 15.77 0.74 -7.03
C GLY A 60 17.16 0.17 -6.70
N ALA A 61 18.20 0.93 -7.03
CA ALA A 61 19.59 0.62 -6.68
C ALA A 61 20.29 1.83 -6.03
N GLY A 62 21.41 1.57 -5.36
CA GLY A 62 22.18 2.60 -4.66
C GLY A 62 21.62 2.97 -3.28
N GLY A 63 22.31 3.92 -2.62
CA GLY A 63 21.94 4.43 -1.32
C GLY A 63 20.72 5.35 -1.38
N GLY A 64 19.76 5.15 -0.48
CA GLY A 64 18.53 5.96 -0.45
C GLY A 64 17.61 5.71 -1.64
N ARG A 65 17.68 4.52 -2.24
CA ARG A 65 16.72 4.09 -3.27
C ARG A 65 15.30 4.04 -2.69
N ILE A 66 14.33 4.14 -3.59
CA ILE A 66 12.95 3.81 -3.26
C ILE A 66 12.72 2.33 -3.59
N THR A 67 12.06 1.63 -2.68
CA THR A 67 11.40 0.37 -3.01
C THR A 67 9.92 0.48 -2.74
N SER A 68 9.10 -0.31 -3.41
CA SER A 68 7.66 -0.25 -3.25
C SER A 68 6.94 -1.54 -3.59
N LEU A 69 5.75 -1.69 -3.03
CA LEU A 69 4.80 -2.76 -3.30
C LEU A 69 3.40 -2.16 -3.50
N ALA A 70 2.68 -2.62 -4.53
CA ALA A 70 1.28 -2.32 -4.76
C ALA A 70 0.47 -3.63 -4.82
N VAL A 71 -0.65 -3.69 -4.09
CA VAL A 71 -1.55 -4.84 -4.06
C VAL A 71 -3.01 -4.41 -4.14
N ASP A 72 -3.88 -5.34 -4.50
CA ASP A 72 -5.34 -5.19 -4.40
C ASP A 72 -6.07 -6.52 -4.08
N ASN A 73 -7.40 -6.46 -4.00
CA ASN A 73 -8.25 -7.61 -3.69
C ASN A 73 -8.64 -8.47 -4.92
N ALA A 74 -8.12 -8.15 -6.12
CA ALA A 74 -8.50 -8.76 -7.40
C ALA A 74 -10.00 -8.79 -7.74
N ALA A 75 -10.79 -7.97 -7.06
CA ALA A 75 -12.23 -7.86 -7.27
C ALA A 75 -12.73 -6.47 -6.86
N ALA A 76 -13.84 -6.05 -7.47
CA ALA A 76 -14.58 -4.88 -7.03
C ALA A 76 -15.16 -5.13 -5.63
N GLN A 77 -15.19 -4.07 -4.82
CA GLN A 77 -15.51 -4.13 -3.40
C GLN A 77 -16.83 -3.39 -3.11
N PRO A 78 -17.60 -3.85 -2.10
CA PRO A 78 -18.79 -3.14 -1.66
C PRO A 78 -18.45 -1.80 -0.96
N ALA A 79 -19.47 -1.04 -0.57
CA ALA A 79 -19.25 0.06 0.36
C ALA A 79 -18.68 -0.47 1.69
N GLY A 80 -17.78 0.27 2.33
CA GLY A 80 -17.11 -0.19 3.55
C GLY A 80 -15.81 0.52 3.86
N THR A 81 -15.09 0.01 4.86
CA THR A 81 -13.76 0.49 5.27
C THR A 81 -12.69 -0.47 4.78
N TYR A 82 -11.68 0.10 4.12
CA TYR A 82 -10.55 -0.62 3.53
C TYR A 82 -9.22 -0.07 4.05
N GLY A 83 -8.15 -0.84 3.90
CA GLY A 83 -6.83 -0.51 4.47
C GLY A 83 -6.53 -1.33 5.72
N SER A 84 -5.75 -0.78 6.65
CA SER A 84 -5.22 -1.51 7.82
C SER A 84 -4.46 -2.79 7.45
N LEU A 85 -3.91 -2.85 6.23
CA LEU A 85 -3.12 -3.96 5.74
C LEU A 85 -1.64 -3.72 6.03
N THR A 86 -0.94 -4.78 6.43
CA THR A 86 0.49 -4.73 6.75
C THR A 86 1.30 -5.51 5.72
N ALA A 87 2.21 -4.83 5.04
CA ALA A 87 3.27 -5.46 4.25
C ALA A 87 4.58 -5.44 5.06
N THR A 88 5.44 -6.44 4.87
CA THR A 88 6.71 -6.54 5.58
C THR A 88 7.88 -6.38 4.61
N ALA A 89 8.68 -5.33 4.80
CA ALA A 89 9.96 -5.18 4.14
C ALA A 89 11.00 -6.09 4.80
N ASN A 90 11.97 -6.61 4.04
CA ASN A 90 13.06 -7.42 4.61
C ASN A 90 14.15 -6.59 5.32
N SER A 91 13.92 -5.29 5.51
CA SER A 91 14.76 -4.40 6.31
C SER A 91 13.89 -3.34 6.98
N ALA A 92 14.33 -2.85 8.14
CA ALA A 92 13.62 -1.80 8.84
C ALA A 92 13.97 -0.41 8.30
N SER A 93 12.98 0.44 8.12
CA SER A 93 13.15 1.86 7.79
C SER A 93 12.15 2.69 8.59
N LYS A 94 12.51 3.95 8.87
CA LYS A 94 11.57 4.97 9.35
C LYS A 94 11.13 5.92 8.25
N ASN A 95 11.68 5.76 7.05
CA ASN A 95 11.40 6.60 5.90
C ASN A 95 10.46 5.83 4.96
N ALA A 96 9.23 5.61 5.39
CA ALA A 96 8.23 4.87 4.63
C ALA A 96 6.94 5.68 4.50
N THR A 97 6.21 5.46 3.41
CA THR A 97 4.86 5.98 3.22
C THR A 97 3.93 4.85 2.83
N MET A 98 2.72 4.86 3.38
CA MET A 98 1.70 3.87 3.09
C MET A 98 0.41 4.55 2.67
N TRP A 99 -0.29 3.94 1.72
CA TRP A 99 -1.49 4.49 1.14
C TRP A 99 -2.58 3.43 1.01
N THR A 100 -3.80 3.84 1.28
CA THR A 100 -5.01 3.13 0.86
C THR A 100 -5.72 4.03 -0.14
N ILE A 101 -5.98 3.51 -1.33
CA ILE A 101 -6.61 4.24 -2.43
C ILE A 101 -7.81 3.42 -2.90
N LEU A 102 -8.98 4.05 -2.90
CA LEU A 102 -10.20 3.49 -3.44
C LEU A 102 -10.41 4.09 -4.83
N LEU A 103 -10.26 3.26 -5.86
CA LEU A 103 -10.54 3.65 -7.23
C LEU A 103 -12.05 3.64 -7.45
N ALA A 104 -12.54 4.67 -8.14
CA ALA A 104 -13.94 4.78 -8.50
C ALA A 104 -14.32 3.66 -9.49
N PRO A 105 -15.57 3.17 -9.46
CA PRO A 105 -16.05 2.22 -10.46
C PRO A 105 -15.89 2.78 -11.87
N HIS A 106 -15.43 1.93 -12.79
CA HIS A 106 -15.37 2.18 -14.22
C HIS A 106 -16.58 1.50 -14.88
N ALA A 107 -17.26 2.21 -15.78
CA ALA A 107 -18.42 1.75 -16.54
C ALA A 107 -18.04 0.88 -17.74
#